data_AF-A0A3M0YQ34-F1
#
_entry.id   AF-A0A3M0YQ34-F1
#
_cell.length_a   1.000
_cell.length_b   1.000
_cell.length_c   1.000
_cell.angle_alpha   90.00
_cell.angle_beta   90.00
_cell.angle_gamma   90.00
#
_symmetry.space_group_name_H-M   'P 1'
#
loop_
_entity.id
_entity.type
_entity.pdbx_description
1 polymer ?
#
loop_
_entity_poly.entity_id
_entity_poly.type
_entity_poly.pdbx_seq_one_letter_code
_entity_poly.pdbx_strand_id
1 'polypeptide(L)'
;MPFGKQICAFARIVALLLAGGALWAQGSTNPFDIVREPEAEALVVVPVTGNPFDIIPRAGSTQPLAIAEPAPAPAEKVAEKLTTSASRDDFRQFIFFLVLDGFVLFTILFLMFGSWLGKAWQGVRNPQLLHLLYREWNGRVRLPMWVWYAFFAYGLSSVIFLVALSWGWLPADRPPWQLWGLMFGGVALWLLARHLLLWLVRVVFHSEALRYYNFTIATFHSLLGV
;
A
#
# COMPACT_ATOMS: atom_id res chain seq x y z
N MET A 1 18.44 -29.26 20.50
CA MET A 1 19.06 -28.35 19.51
C MET A 1 18.06 -28.02 18.38
N PRO A 2 17.37 -26.86 18.42
CA PRO A 2 16.48 -26.40 17.33
C PRO A 2 16.97 -25.10 16.64
N PHE A 3 18.26 -24.77 16.74
CA PHE A 3 18.81 -23.48 16.29
C PHE A 3 18.77 -23.28 14.76
N GLY A 4 19.05 -24.33 13.97
CA GLY A 4 19.05 -24.22 12.51
C GLY A 4 17.68 -23.90 11.90
N LYS A 5 16.60 -24.42 12.51
CA LYS A 5 15.23 -24.22 12.01
C LYS A 5 14.77 -22.76 12.14
N GLN A 6 15.21 -22.06 13.19
CA GLN A 6 14.84 -20.66 13.42
C GLN A 6 15.58 -19.70 12.47
N ILE A 7 16.85 -19.99 12.16
CA ILE A 7 17.65 -19.23 11.19
C ILE A 7 17.06 -19.38 9.79
N CYS A 8 16.72 -20.60 9.38
CA CYS A 8 16.08 -20.83 8.08
C CYS A 8 14.70 -20.20 7.97
N ALA A 9 13.90 -20.21 9.04
CA ALA A 9 12.57 -19.57 9.04
C ALA A 9 12.69 -18.04 8.92
N PHE A 10 13.65 -17.43 9.62
CA PHE A 10 13.87 -15.99 9.58
C PHE A 10 14.43 -15.53 8.22
N ALA A 11 15.41 -16.25 7.67
CA ALA A 11 15.94 -15.97 6.34
C ALA A 11 14.86 -16.08 5.25
N ARG A 12 13.93 -17.02 5.37
CA ARG A 12 12.79 -17.15 4.45
C ARG A 12 11.80 -15.99 4.55
N ILE A 13 11.53 -15.47 5.75
CA ILE A 13 10.64 -14.31 5.95
C ILE A 13 11.28 -13.04 5.38
N VAL A 14 12.59 -12.83 5.63
CA VAL A 14 13.33 -11.70 5.06
C VAL A 14 13.42 -11.81 3.53
N ALA A 15 13.66 -13.01 3.00
CA ALA A 15 13.65 -13.23 1.55
C ALA A 15 12.25 -13.03 0.92
N LEU A 16 11.18 -13.44 1.60
CA LEU A 16 9.79 -13.21 1.16
C LEU A 16 9.42 -11.72 1.18
N LEU A 17 9.86 -10.98 2.19
CA LEU A 17 9.64 -9.53 2.29
C LEU A 17 10.43 -8.75 1.23
N LEU A 18 11.63 -9.20 0.87
CA LEU A 18 12.44 -8.60 -0.20
C LEU A 18 11.94 -9.00 -1.60
N ALA A 19 11.37 -10.20 -1.77
CA ALA A 19 10.81 -10.68 -3.04
C ALA A 19 9.39 -10.13 -3.33
N GLY A 20 8.65 -9.70 -2.32
CA GLY A 20 7.31 -9.12 -2.47
C GLY A 20 7.27 -7.81 -3.27
N GLY A 21 8.41 -7.12 -3.43
CA GLY A 21 8.51 -5.91 -4.27
C GLY A 21 8.44 -6.16 -5.78
N ALA A 22 8.52 -7.42 -6.23
CA ALA A 22 8.60 -7.78 -7.66
C ALA A 22 7.27 -8.32 -8.26
N LEU A 23 6.15 -8.27 -7.54
CA LEU A 23 4.84 -8.72 -8.04
C LEU A 23 4.12 -7.65 -8.88
N TRP A 24 4.86 -6.96 -9.75
CA TRP A 24 4.31 -6.07 -10.78
C TRP A 24 4.28 -6.80 -12.11
N ALA A 25 3.43 -7.81 -12.22
CA ALA A 25 3.19 -8.55 -13.46
C ALA A 25 1.69 -8.76 -13.67
N GLN A 26 0.95 -7.66 -13.70
CA GLN A 26 -0.36 -7.60 -14.34
C GLN A 26 -0.28 -6.53 -15.42
N GLY A 27 0.30 -6.91 -16.56
CA GLY A 27 0.25 -6.13 -17.78
C GLY A 27 -1.21 -5.96 -18.19
N SER A 28 -1.58 -4.74 -18.55
CA SER A 28 -2.94 -4.26 -18.83
C SER A 28 -3.52 -4.76 -20.16
N THR A 29 -3.18 -5.96 -20.60
CA THR A 29 -3.68 -6.53 -21.85
C THR A 29 -4.83 -7.48 -21.54
N ASN A 30 -6.04 -6.94 -21.58
CA ASN A 30 -7.25 -7.71 -21.40
C ASN A 30 -7.50 -8.55 -22.67
N PRO A 31 -7.56 -9.89 -22.59
CA PRO A 31 -7.84 -10.74 -23.75
C PRO A 31 -9.28 -10.60 -24.29
N PHE A 32 -10.11 -9.78 -23.65
CA PHE A 32 -11.46 -9.42 -24.10
C PHE A 32 -11.54 -8.06 -24.82
N ASP A 33 -10.41 -7.37 -25.06
CA ASP A 33 -10.42 -6.15 -25.85
C ASP A 33 -10.71 -6.48 -27.33
N ILE A 34 -11.94 -6.19 -27.75
CA ILE A 34 -12.44 -6.40 -29.11
C ILE A 34 -11.69 -5.44 -30.04
N VAL A 35 -10.77 -6.00 -30.84
CA VAL A 35 -10.17 -5.30 -31.99
C VAL A 35 -11.28 -5.06 -33.01
N ARG A 36 -11.72 -3.80 -33.17
CA ARG A 36 -12.58 -3.43 -34.30
C ARG A 36 -11.77 -3.55 -35.57
N GLU A 37 -12.19 -4.44 -36.47
CA GLU A 37 -11.66 -4.48 -37.84
C GLU A 37 -11.92 -3.13 -38.54
N PRO A 38 -10.98 -2.65 -39.37
CA PRO A 38 -11.19 -1.46 -40.17
C PRO A 38 -12.25 -1.73 -41.26
N GLU A 39 -13.21 -0.81 -41.38
CA GLU A 39 -14.27 -0.85 -42.40
C GLU A 39 -13.68 -0.97 -43.81
N ALA A 40 -14.00 -2.06 -44.49
CA ALA A 40 -13.64 -2.28 -45.88
C ALA A 40 -14.46 -1.37 -46.82
N GLU A 41 -13.73 -0.49 -47.50
CA GLU A 41 -13.89 -0.02 -48.88
C GLU A 41 -15.29 -0.01 -49.53
N ALA A 42 -15.80 1.22 -49.69
CA ALA A 42 -16.56 1.78 -50.82
C ALA A 42 -17.21 0.82 -51.84
N LEU A 43 -18.53 0.69 -51.76
CA LEU A 43 -19.36 0.29 -52.91
C LEU A 43 -19.87 1.55 -53.63
N VAL A 44 -19.23 1.87 -54.76
CA VAL A 44 -19.77 2.79 -55.76
C VAL A 44 -20.74 2.01 -56.65
N VAL A 45 -22.03 2.32 -56.54
CA VAL A 45 -23.06 1.88 -57.49
C VAL A 45 -23.95 3.08 -57.82
N VAL A 46 -23.88 3.53 -59.07
CA VAL A 46 -24.83 4.41 -59.77
C VAL A 46 -24.94 3.76 -61.16
N PRO A 47 -26.10 3.61 -61.86
CA PRO A 47 -27.28 4.48 -61.76
C PRO A 47 -28.68 3.91 -62.13
N VAL A 48 -29.66 4.83 -61.98
CA VAL A 48 -31.00 5.00 -62.61
C VAL A 48 -32.13 4.02 -62.30
N THR A 49 -33.15 4.50 -61.60
CA THR A 49 -34.57 4.28 -61.95
C THR A 49 -35.44 5.44 -61.42
N GLY A 50 -35.52 6.51 -62.20
CA GLY A 50 -36.46 7.63 -62.04
C GLY A 50 -37.13 7.95 -63.39
N ASN A 51 -38.31 8.58 -63.35
CA ASN A 51 -39.29 8.69 -64.43
C ASN A 51 -38.70 9.21 -65.78
N PRO A 52 -38.90 8.51 -66.91
CA PRO A 52 -38.36 8.85 -68.22
C PRO A 52 -38.96 10.10 -68.90
N PHE A 53 -39.76 10.91 -68.20
CA PHE A 53 -40.33 12.16 -68.71
C PHE A 53 -39.73 13.45 -68.10
N ASP A 54 -38.69 13.36 -67.27
CA ASP A 54 -38.01 14.55 -66.75
C ASP A 54 -37.01 15.13 -67.77
N ILE A 55 -37.46 16.11 -68.55
CA ILE A 55 -36.61 16.98 -69.37
C ILE A 55 -36.64 18.38 -68.76
N ILE A 56 -35.61 18.80 -68.00
CA ILE A 56 -35.29 20.24 -67.93
C ILE A 56 -33.78 20.49 -67.73
N PRO A 57 -33.09 20.94 -68.79
CA PRO A 57 -32.02 21.90 -68.62
C PRO A 57 -32.31 23.18 -69.41
N ARG A 58 -32.05 24.34 -68.79
CA ARG A 58 -31.49 25.45 -69.56
C ARG A 58 -30.40 26.15 -68.77
N ALA A 59 -29.25 26.25 -69.42
CA ALA A 59 -28.05 26.92 -68.98
C ALA A 59 -28.28 28.43 -68.76
N GLY A 60 -27.63 28.96 -67.73
CA GLY A 60 -27.44 30.39 -67.50
C GLY A 60 -28.00 30.87 -66.18
N SER A 61 -27.12 31.45 -65.35
CA SER A 61 -27.36 31.97 -63.98
C SER A 61 -27.56 30.85 -62.96
N THR A 62 -26.77 30.67 -61.91
CA THR A 62 -25.81 31.50 -61.19
C THR A 62 -24.86 30.50 -60.55
N GLN A 63 -23.55 30.56 -60.85
CA GLN A 63 -22.58 29.92 -59.96
C GLN A 63 -22.61 30.69 -58.64
N PRO A 64 -22.95 30.10 -57.49
CA PRO A 64 -22.56 30.65 -56.22
C PRO A 64 -21.07 30.34 -56.07
N LEU A 65 -20.25 31.38 -55.93
CA LEU A 65 -18.87 31.22 -55.48
C LEU A 65 -18.88 30.37 -54.20
N ALA A 66 -18.27 29.19 -54.28
CA ALA A 66 -17.96 28.38 -53.12
C ALA A 66 -16.98 29.18 -52.25
N ILE A 67 -17.49 29.80 -51.18
CA ILE A 67 -16.67 30.19 -50.04
C ILE A 67 -16.34 28.87 -49.36
N ALA A 68 -15.09 28.43 -49.50
CA ALA A 68 -14.56 27.30 -48.75
C ALA A 68 -14.63 27.64 -47.26
N GLU A 69 -15.57 27.02 -46.56
CA GLU A 69 -15.61 27.00 -45.11
C GLU A 69 -14.36 26.22 -44.64
N PRO A 70 -13.44 26.82 -43.86
CA PRO A 70 -12.28 26.09 -43.38
C PRO A 70 -12.78 24.98 -42.46
N ALA A 71 -12.40 23.75 -42.78
CA ALA A 71 -12.72 22.56 -41.98
C ALA A 71 -12.42 22.85 -40.49
N PRO A 72 -13.32 22.51 -39.56
CA PRO A 72 -13.00 22.59 -38.15
C PRO A 72 -11.83 21.64 -37.91
N ALA A 73 -10.71 22.20 -37.45
CA ALA A 73 -9.57 21.43 -36.98
C ALA A 73 -10.11 20.32 -36.06
N PRO A 74 -9.65 19.06 -36.20
CA PRO A 74 -10.06 18.02 -35.28
C PRO A 74 -9.67 18.52 -33.89
N ALA A 75 -10.68 18.69 -33.04
CA ALA A 75 -10.47 18.90 -31.62
C ALA A 75 -9.56 17.76 -31.16
N GLU A 76 -8.29 18.10 -30.99
CA GLU A 76 -7.32 17.28 -30.29
C GLU A 76 -7.98 17.04 -28.94
N LYS A 77 -8.60 15.86 -28.79
CA LYS A 77 -8.84 15.28 -27.49
C LYS A 77 -7.43 15.05 -26.96
N VAL A 78 -6.86 16.11 -26.40
CA VAL A 78 -5.75 16.05 -25.47
C VAL A 78 -6.26 15.07 -24.44
N ALA A 79 -5.84 13.82 -24.64
CA ALA A 79 -6.06 12.75 -23.72
C ALA A 79 -5.64 13.34 -22.39
N GLU A 80 -6.63 13.49 -21.51
CA GLU A 80 -6.48 13.82 -20.12
C GLU A 80 -5.44 12.86 -19.59
N LYS A 81 -4.19 13.33 -19.61
CA LYS A 81 -3.09 12.67 -18.94
C LYS A 81 -3.47 12.87 -17.49
N LEU A 82 -4.22 11.89 -16.96
CA LEU A 82 -4.45 11.63 -15.56
C LEU A 82 -3.07 11.54 -14.91
N THR A 83 -2.46 12.69 -14.67
CA THR A 83 -1.42 12.85 -13.68
C THR A 83 -2.16 12.63 -12.38
N THR A 84 -2.08 11.40 -11.89
CA THR A 84 -2.65 10.92 -10.64
C THR A 84 -1.96 11.62 -9.46
N SER A 85 -2.05 12.95 -9.39
CA SER A 85 -1.73 13.66 -8.16
C SER A 85 -2.78 13.25 -7.15
N ALA A 86 -2.35 12.66 -6.03
CA ALA A 86 -3.26 12.24 -4.99
C ALA A 86 -4.10 13.44 -4.56
N SER A 87 -5.41 13.31 -4.68
CA SER A 87 -6.32 14.40 -4.35
C SER A 87 -6.34 14.63 -2.84
N ARG A 88 -6.69 15.83 -2.41
CA ARG A 88 -6.86 16.13 -0.97
C ARG A 88 -7.91 15.20 -0.32
N ASP A 89 -8.89 14.76 -1.10
CA ASP A 89 -9.94 13.85 -0.64
C ASP A 89 -9.41 12.43 -0.46
N ASP A 90 -8.45 11.99 -1.29
CA ASP A 90 -7.78 10.69 -1.16
C ASP A 90 -7.05 10.58 0.19
N PHE A 91 -6.36 11.65 0.61
CA PHE A 91 -5.70 11.71 1.91
C PHE A 91 -6.71 11.63 3.07
N ARG A 92 -7.83 12.36 2.98
CA ARG A 92 -8.87 12.35 4.02
C ARG A 92 -9.51 10.98 4.17
N GLN A 93 -9.88 10.38 3.04
CA GLN A 93 -10.44 9.03 3.01
C GLN A 93 -9.45 8.01 3.56
N PHE A 94 -8.17 8.09 3.18
CA PHE A 94 -7.14 7.19 3.70
C PHE A 94 -6.95 7.34 5.21
N ILE A 95 -6.88 8.56 5.73
CA ILE A 95 -6.75 8.79 7.19
C ILE A 95 -7.95 8.19 7.94
N PHE A 96 -9.16 8.37 7.41
CA PHE A 96 -10.36 7.78 8.00
C PHE A 96 -10.24 6.26 8.09
N PHE A 97 -9.86 5.59 7.00
CA PHE A 97 -9.67 4.14 7.00
C PHE A 97 -8.49 3.69 7.87
N LEU A 98 -7.39 4.45 7.91
CA LEU A 98 -6.23 4.15 8.76
C LEU A 98 -6.60 4.17 10.24
N VAL A 99 -7.34 5.19 10.68
CA VAL A 99 -7.79 5.31 12.07
C VAL A 99 -8.82 4.23 12.39
N LEU A 100 -9.79 3.99 11.50
CA LEU A 100 -10.79 2.94 11.66
C LEU A 100 -10.14 1.55 11.78
N ASP A 101 -9.23 1.22 10.86
CA ASP A 101 -8.46 -0.03 10.85
C ASP A 101 -7.66 -0.19 12.15
N GLY A 102 -6.99 0.88 12.61
CA GLY A 102 -6.29 0.91 13.89
C GLY A 102 -7.18 0.56 15.08
N PHE A 103 -8.38 1.12 15.17
CA PHE A 103 -9.34 0.81 16.24
C PHE A 103 -9.92 -0.60 16.15
N VAL A 104 -10.23 -1.08 14.94
CA VAL A 104 -10.72 -2.44 14.71
C VAL A 104 -9.64 -3.45 15.12
N LEU A 105 -8.40 -3.25 14.66
CA LEU A 105 -7.27 -4.08 15.01
C LEU A 105 -7.01 -4.06 16.52
N PHE A 106 -6.99 -2.88 17.15
CA PHE A 106 -6.86 -2.74 18.59
C PHE A 106 -7.92 -3.56 19.35
N THR A 107 -9.19 -3.44 18.93
CA THR A 107 -10.31 -4.14 19.57
C THR A 107 -10.14 -5.66 19.49
N ILE A 108 -9.78 -6.18 18.31
CA ILE A 108 -9.52 -7.61 18.10
C ILE A 108 -8.36 -8.08 18.99
N LEU A 109 -7.25 -7.34 19.00
CA LEU A 109 -6.08 -7.67 19.82
C LEU A 109 -6.39 -7.61 21.32
N PHE A 110 -7.17 -6.65 21.75
CA PHE A 110 -7.58 -6.52 23.15
C PHE A 110 -8.48 -7.69 23.58
N LEU A 111 -9.43 -8.11 22.75
CA LEU A 111 -10.28 -9.27 23.03
C LEU A 111 -9.48 -10.57 23.10
N MET A 112 -8.52 -10.77 22.19
CA MET A 112 -7.73 -12.01 22.13
C MET A 112 -6.61 -12.05 23.17
N PHE A 113 -5.94 -10.92 23.43
CA PHE A 113 -4.68 -10.86 24.18
C PHE A 113 -4.69 -9.81 25.31
N GLY A 114 -5.83 -9.25 25.70
CA GLY A 114 -5.91 -8.24 26.76
C GLY A 114 -5.40 -8.72 28.12
N SER A 115 -5.58 -10.01 28.44
CA SER A 115 -5.05 -10.60 29.69
C SER A 115 -3.52 -10.57 29.76
N TRP A 116 -2.83 -10.63 28.61
CA TRP A 116 -1.39 -10.50 28.52
C TRP A 116 -0.95 -9.08 28.87
N LEU A 117 -1.68 -8.07 28.38
CA LEU A 117 -1.37 -6.66 28.63
C LEU A 117 -1.43 -6.32 30.13
N GLY A 118 -2.43 -6.87 30.84
CA GLY A 118 -2.53 -6.73 32.29
C GLY A 118 -1.32 -7.32 33.04
N LYS A 119 -0.85 -8.50 32.62
CA LYS A 119 0.37 -9.13 33.18
C LYS A 119 1.63 -8.33 32.85
N ALA A 120 1.75 -7.86 31.60
CA ALA A 120 2.88 -7.05 31.16
C ALA A 120 2.96 -5.74 31.96
N TRP A 121 1.83 -5.07 32.19
CA TRP A 121 1.74 -3.86 33.02
C TRP A 121 2.18 -4.10 34.46
N GLN A 122 1.71 -5.19 35.09
CA GLN A 122 2.14 -5.58 36.43
C GLN A 122 3.63 -5.93 36.48
N GLY A 123 4.15 -6.58 35.44
CA GLY A 123 5.56 -6.91 35.29
C GLY A 123 6.45 -5.67 35.23
N VAL A 124 6.09 -4.67 34.42
CA VAL A 124 6.87 -3.43 34.31
C VAL A 124 6.94 -2.68 35.65
N ARG A 125 5.87 -2.71 36.45
CA ARG A 125 5.84 -2.07 37.77
C ARG A 125 6.60 -2.83 38.85
N ASN A 126 6.78 -4.13 38.69
CA ASN A 126 7.50 -4.98 39.66
C ASN A 126 8.60 -5.81 38.98
N PRO A 127 9.89 -5.46 39.18
CA PRO A 127 11.02 -6.19 38.59
C PRO A 127 11.03 -7.69 38.88
N GLN A 128 10.51 -8.11 40.03
CA GLN A 128 10.44 -9.53 40.40
C GLN A 128 9.40 -10.27 39.53
N LEU A 129 8.24 -9.65 39.29
CA LEU A 129 7.22 -10.19 38.39
C LEU A 129 7.73 -10.24 36.94
N LEU A 130 8.51 -9.25 36.50
CA LEU A 130 9.08 -9.23 35.17
C LEU A 130 10.06 -10.40 34.94
N HIS A 131 10.90 -10.73 35.92
CA HIS A 131 11.76 -11.92 35.86
C HIS A 131 10.94 -13.22 35.81
N LEU A 132 9.84 -13.30 36.56
CA LEU A 132 8.94 -14.45 36.51
C LEU A 132 8.27 -14.59 35.14
N LEU A 133 7.77 -13.49 34.57
CA LEU A 133 7.17 -13.43 33.23
C LEU A 133 8.18 -13.86 32.15
N TYR A 134 9.41 -13.34 32.23
CA TYR A 134 10.49 -13.76 31.33
C TYR A 134 10.74 -15.26 31.39
N ARG A 135 10.77 -15.85 32.59
CA ARG A 135 10.97 -17.29 32.78
C ARG A 135 9.79 -18.10 32.26
N GLU A 136 8.56 -17.68 32.53
CA GLU A 136 7.34 -18.34 32.03
C GLU A 136 7.31 -18.37 30.50
N TRP A 137 7.76 -17.29 29.85
CA TRP A 137 7.70 -17.15 28.40
C TRP A 137 8.92 -17.71 27.67
N ASN A 138 10.03 -17.96 28.35
CA ASN A 138 11.14 -18.73 27.78
C ASN A 138 10.73 -20.19 27.48
N GLY A 139 9.66 -20.69 28.12
CA GLY A 139 9.10 -22.04 27.88
C GLY A 139 7.79 -22.08 27.08
N ARG A 140 7.17 -20.93 26.74
CA ARG A 140 5.86 -20.86 26.06
C ARG A 140 5.91 -20.00 24.79
N VAL A 141 4.84 -20.10 23.99
CA VAL A 141 4.69 -19.35 22.73
C VAL A 141 4.62 -17.84 23.03
N ARG A 142 5.60 -17.07 22.55
CA ARG A 142 5.72 -15.61 22.73
C ARG A 142 4.82 -14.78 21.80
N LEU A 143 3.78 -15.40 21.24
CA LEU A 143 2.93 -14.80 20.22
C LEU A 143 2.26 -13.50 20.68
N PRO A 144 1.62 -13.42 21.87
CA PRO A 144 0.95 -12.18 22.29
C PRO A 144 1.88 -10.97 22.34
N MET A 145 3.11 -11.18 22.82
CA MET A 145 4.14 -10.13 22.85
C MET A 145 4.49 -9.64 21.44
N TRP A 146 4.73 -10.55 20.50
CA TRP A 146 5.10 -10.15 19.14
C TRP A 146 3.96 -9.49 18.39
N VAL A 147 2.72 -9.89 18.64
CA VAL A 147 1.53 -9.28 18.03
C VAL A 147 1.33 -7.85 18.54
N TRP A 148 1.39 -7.62 19.86
CA TRP A 148 1.34 -6.27 20.41
C TRP A 148 2.54 -5.41 19.99
N TYR A 149 3.71 -6.01 19.85
CA TYR A 149 4.89 -5.31 19.34
C TYR A 149 4.75 -4.89 17.88
N ALA A 150 4.11 -5.72 17.04
CA ALA A 150 3.77 -5.35 15.67
C ALA A 150 2.71 -4.24 15.62
N PHE A 151 1.72 -4.30 16.53
CA PHE A 151 0.73 -3.23 16.69
C PHE A 151 1.38 -1.90 17.10
N PHE A 152 2.37 -1.92 17.98
CA PHE A 152 3.18 -0.74 18.29
C PHE A 152 3.87 -0.16 17.04
N ALA A 153 4.45 -1.00 16.18
CA ALA A 153 5.08 -0.53 14.94
C ALA A 153 4.05 0.11 13.98
N TYR A 154 2.86 -0.49 13.87
CA TYR A 154 1.73 0.06 13.12
C TYR A 154 1.31 1.43 13.67
N GLY A 155 1.10 1.54 14.99
CA GLY A 155 0.71 2.79 15.64
C GLY A 155 1.78 3.89 15.48
N LEU A 156 3.05 3.56 15.74
CA LEU A 156 4.16 4.51 15.59
C LEU A 156 4.29 5.02 14.15
N SER A 157 4.20 4.13 13.16
CA SER A 157 4.26 4.54 11.76
C SER A 157 3.10 5.45 11.35
N SER A 158 1.90 5.19 11.89
CA SER A 158 0.70 5.98 11.64
C SER A 158 0.83 7.37 12.26
N VAL A 159 1.36 7.46 13.49
CA VAL A 159 1.67 8.75 14.13
C VAL A 159 2.70 9.54 13.32
N ILE A 160 3.80 8.91 12.90
CA ILE A 160 4.83 9.56 12.06
C ILE A 160 4.22 10.07 10.75
N PHE A 161 3.38 9.26 10.10
CA PHE A 161 2.68 9.64 8.88
C PHE A 161 1.77 10.86 9.09
N LEU A 162 0.94 10.86 10.14
CA LEU A 162 0.03 11.96 10.46
C LEU A 162 0.80 13.25 10.80
N VAL A 163 1.90 13.12 11.53
CA VAL A 163 2.78 14.25 11.86
C VAL A 163 3.44 14.82 10.61
N ALA A 164 4.01 13.97 9.74
CA ALA A 164 4.61 14.40 8.47
C ALA A 164 3.57 15.07 7.55
N LEU A 165 2.33 14.56 7.56
CA LEU A 165 1.22 15.17 6.84
C LEU A 165 0.88 16.55 7.40
N SER A 166 0.82 16.70 8.73
CA SER A 166 0.49 17.96 9.39
C SER A 166 1.51 19.07 9.13
N TRP A 167 2.78 18.71 8.94
CA TRP A 167 3.85 19.64 8.59
C TRP A 167 4.04 19.85 7.08
N GLY A 168 3.24 19.19 6.24
CA GLY A 168 3.35 19.31 4.78
C GLY A 168 4.64 18.75 4.20
N TRP A 169 5.30 17.80 4.89
CA TRP A 169 6.54 17.16 4.43
C TRP A 169 6.29 16.05 3.41
N LEU A 170 5.04 15.61 3.27
CA LEU A 170 4.67 14.54 2.36
C LEU A 170 4.48 15.07 0.93
N PRO A 171 5.09 14.43 -0.07
CA PRO A 171 4.96 14.88 -1.45
C PRO A 171 3.58 14.48 -2.00
N ALA A 172 2.90 15.42 -2.65
CA ALA A 172 1.51 15.26 -3.10
C ALA A 172 1.36 14.42 -4.39
N ASP A 173 2.48 14.08 -5.03
CA ASP A 173 2.55 13.26 -6.24
C ASP A 173 2.35 11.76 -5.95
N ARG A 174 2.39 11.34 -4.68
CA ARG A 174 2.28 9.92 -4.29
C ARG A 174 0.97 9.64 -3.55
N PRO A 175 0.36 8.47 -3.79
CA PRO A 175 -0.84 8.07 -3.07
C PRO A 175 -0.54 7.84 -1.58
N PRO A 176 -1.48 8.17 -0.69
CA PRO A 176 -1.25 8.19 0.77
C PRO A 176 -0.86 6.82 1.34
N TRP A 177 -1.37 5.72 0.76
CA TRP A 177 -1.02 4.37 1.20
C TRP A 177 0.45 4.00 0.97
N GLN A 178 1.07 4.49 -0.11
CA GLN A 178 2.49 4.26 -0.38
C GLN A 178 3.36 5.05 0.61
N LEU A 179 2.96 6.29 0.89
CA LEU A 179 3.66 7.15 1.85
C LEU A 179 3.60 6.57 3.26
N TRP A 180 2.43 6.13 3.71
CA TRP A 180 2.28 5.42 4.96
C TRP A 180 3.07 4.10 4.98
N GLY A 181 3.01 3.32 3.90
CA GLY A 181 3.76 2.07 3.76
C GLY A 181 5.28 2.26 3.84
N LEU A 182 5.80 3.38 3.31
CA LEU A 182 7.21 3.75 3.45
C LEU A 182 7.58 4.05 4.91
N MET A 183 6.72 4.77 5.65
CA MET A 183 6.92 5.04 7.08
C MET A 183 6.85 3.76 7.91
N PHE A 184 5.88 2.89 7.63
CA PHE A 184 5.77 1.58 8.26
C PHE A 184 6.98 0.71 7.98
N GLY A 185 7.43 0.64 6.72
CA GLY A 185 8.64 -0.07 6.31
C GLY A 185 9.89 0.48 7.00
N GLY A 186 10.02 1.80 7.11
CA GLY A 186 11.13 2.46 7.81
C GLY A 186 11.17 2.11 9.30
N VAL A 187 10.03 2.19 9.99
CA VAL A 187 9.91 1.78 11.41
C VAL A 187 10.21 0.29 11.57
N ALA A 188 9.63 -0.57 10.74
CA ALA A 188 9.87 -2.00 10.78
C ALA A 188 11.35 -2.35 10.56
N LEU A 189 12.00 -1.71 9.60
CA LEU A 189 13.43 -1.88 9.33
C LEU A 189 14.28 -1.41 10.52
N TRP A 190 13.96 -0.28 11.12
CA TRP A 190 14.65 0.21 12.32
C TRP A 190 14.53 -0.77 13.49
N LEU A 191 13.32 -1.28 13.77
CA LEU A 191 13.10 -2.29 14.82
C LEU A 191 13.86 -3.58 14.51
N LEU A 192 13.85 -4.02 13.25
CA LEU A 192 14.57 -5.21 12.80
C LEU A 192 16.08 -5.05 12.95
N ALA A 193 16.64 -3.92 12.53
CA ALA A 193 18.05 -3.61 12.67
C ALA A 193 18.48 -3.62 14.14
N ARG A 194 17.65 -3.07 15.04
CA ARG A 194 17.87 -3.13 16.48
C ARG A 194 17.92 -4.58 16.98
N HIS A 195 16.95 -5.43 16.60
CA HIS A 195 16.94 -6.84 17.00
C HIS A 195 18.13 -7.61 16.44
N LEU A 196 18.53 -7.31 15.20
CA LEU A 196 19.70 -7.90 14.56
C LEU A 196 20.99 -7.52 15.29
N LEU A 197 21.13 -6.25 15.68
CA LEU A 197 22.28 -5.77 16.45
C LEU A 197 22.37 -6.46 17.81
N LEU A 198 21.26 -6.51 18.57
CA LEU A 198 21.23 -7.19 19.86
C LEU A 198 21.49 -8.69 19.75
N TRP A 199 21.02 -9.31 18.67
CA TRP A 199 21.32 -10.70 18.37
C TRP A 199 22.81 -10.90 18.08
N LEU A 200 23.43 -10.03 17.27
CA LEU A 200 24.86 -10.10 16.97
C LEU A 200 25.72 -9.95 18.25
N VAL A 201 25.43 -8.94 19.07
CA VAL A 201 26.12 -8.71 20.34
C VAL A 201 25.95 -9.93 21.26
N ARG A 202 24.77 -10.54 21.28
CA ARG A 202 24.54 -11.77 22.05
C ARG A 202 25.41 -12.94 21.57
N VAL A 203 25.58 -13.12 20.26
CA VAL A 203 26.43 -14.18 19.69
C VAL A 203 27.90 -13.95 20.04
N VAL A 204 28.36 -12.70 20.00
CA VAL A 204 29.77 -12.37 20.32
C VAL A 204 30.05 -12.54 21.81
N PHE A 205 29.22 -11.94 22.68
CA PHE A 205 29.47 -11.86 24.12
C PHE A 205 28.81 -12.99 24.94
N HIS A 206 28.06 -13.89 24.32
CA HIS A 206 27.38 -15.03 24.95
C HIS A 206 26.57 -14.67 26.22
N SER A 207 25.99 -13.46 26.27
CA SER A 207 25.34 -12.95 27.48
C SER A 207 23.84 -13.22 27.53
N GLU A 208 23.39 -13.89 28.60
CA GLU A 208 21.98 -14.10 28.91
C GLU A 208 21.26 -12.82 29.34
N ALA A 209 22.01 -11.83 29.87
CA ALA A 209 21.46 -10.54 30.26
C ALA A 209 20.89 -9.77 29.04
N LEU A 210 21.49 -9.93 27.85
CA LEU A 210 21.00 -9.32 26.62
C LEU A 210 19.64 -9.89 26.17
N ARG A 211 19.39 -11.18 26.45
CA ARG A 211 18.10 -11.81 26.15
C ARG A 211 16.99 -11.26 27.04
N TYR A 212 17.28 -11.07 28.33
CA TYR A 212 16.36 -10.41 29.26
C TYR A 212 16.15 -8.93 28.90
N TYR A 213 17.21 -8.20 28.56
CA TYR A 213 17.10 -6.81 28.12
C TYR A 213 16.22 -6.66 26.87
N ASN A 214 16.41 -7.51 25.86
CA ASN A 214 15.57 -7.47 24.66
C ASN A 214 14.10 -7.78 24.98
N PHE A 215 13.86 -8.74 25.87
CA PHE A 215 12.53 -9.07 26.36
C PHE A 215 11.84 -7.87 27.03
N THR A 216 12.53 -7.22 27.96
CA THR A 216 12.00 -6.06 28.70
C THR A 216 11.64 -4.93 27.74
N ILE A 217 12.51 -4.63 26.77
CA ILE A 217 12.24 -3.55 25.82
C ILE A 217 11.11 -3.90 24.85
N ALA A 218 11.01 -5.14 24.38
CA ALA A 218 9.88 -5.56 23.55
C ALA A 218 8.55 -5.43 24.33
N THR A 219 8.57 -5.79 25.61
CA THR A 219 7.40 -5.65 26.51
C THR A 219 7.02 -4.18 26.71
N PHE A 220 8.00 -3.30 26.93
CA PHE A 220 7.77 -1.86 27.05
C PHE A 220 7.17 -1.25 25.78
N HIS A 221 7.71 -1.56 24.60
CA HIS A 221 7.14 -1.08 23.34
C HIS A 221 5.73 -1.61 23.11
N SER A 222 5.48 -2.87 23.45
CA SER A 222 4.13 -3.46 23.35
C SER A 222 3.11 -2.71 24.22
N LEU A 223 3.53 -2.25 25.40
CA LEU A 223 2.69 -1.41 26.28
C LEU A 223 2.52 0.01 25.75
N LEU A 224 3.57 0.61 25.17
CA LEU A 224 3.49 1.95 24.56
C LEU A 224 2.61 2.00 23.31
N GLY A 225 2.39 0.85 22.65
CA GLY A 225 1.54 0.77 21.48
C GLY A 225 0.04 0.82 21.79
N VAL A 226 -0.33 0.62 23.06
CA VAL A 226 -1.71 0.70 23.56
C VAL A 226 -1.94 2.07 24.17
#